data_AF-A0A537KW31-F1
#
_entry.id   AF-A0A537KW31-F1
#
_cell.length_a   1.000
_cell.length_b   1.000
_cell.length_c   1.000
_cell.angle_alpha   90.00
_cell.angle_beta   90.00
_cell.angle_gamma   90.00
#
_symmetry.space_group_name_H-M   'P 1'
#
loop_
_entity.id
_entity.type
_entity.pdbx_description
1 polymer ?
#
loop_
_entity_poly.entity_id
_entity_poly.type
_entity_poly.pdbx_seq_one_letter_code
_entity_poly.pdbx_strand_id
1 'polypeptide(L)'
;MTVARRLGRLQLDPTNVVARSHLLVLWSRLGSYDPENLERLLWRERRLLEHRAFIVPTEELPVYRWFMRRFPSGDSAWPRRVRTFLQSNAPLRRHILTRLRHDGPLPSRAFEDVADASWRSRGWTSGRNVGQMLEFLSARGEVRVTGREGGERLWDLADRSLPRWTPHDRLSEPEVARRVVERSLRAHGVVSRPNAR
;
A
#
# COMPACT_ATOMS: atom_id res chain seq x y z
N MET A 1 -7.00 -9.92 14.64
CA MET A 1 -7.26 -10.37 13.25
C MET A 1 -8.72 -10.30 12.81
N THR A 2 -9.69 -10.78 13.61
CA THR A 2 -11.13 -10.85 13.22
C THR A 2 -11.71 -9.54 12.72
N VAL A 3 -11.50 -8.42 13.45
CA VAL A 3 -12.00 -7.10 13.04
C VAL A 3 -11.39 -6.64 11.72
N ALA A 4 -10.07 -6.81 11.53
CA ALA A 4 -9.40 -6.43 10.29
C ALA A 4 -9.94 -7.20 9.07
N ARG A 5 -10.23 -8.50 9.22
CA ARG A 5 -10.89 -9.31 8.18
C ARG A 5 -12.29 -8.81 7.86
N ARG A 6 -13.09 -8.49 8.88
CA ARG A 6 -14.46 -8.00 8.72
C ARG A 6 -14.51 -6.62 8.05
N LEU A 7 -13.57 -5.73 8.38
CA LEU A 7 -13.43 -4.43 7.72
C LEU A 7 -12.89 -4.57 6.28
N GLY A 8 -12.03 -5.55 6.03
CA GLY A 8 -11.42 -5.84 4.72
C GLY A 8 -10.34 -4.84 4.30
N ARG A 9 -10.46 -3.57 4.69
CA ARG A 9 -9.42 -2.54 4.65
C ARG A 9 -9.66 -1.52 5.76
N LEU A 10 -8.59 -1.01 6.35
CA LEU A 10 -8.62 0.03 7.37
C LEU A 10 -7.80 1.22 6.86
N GLN A 11 -8.41 2.39 6.71
CA GLN A 11 -7.72 3.55 6.15
C GLN A 11 -6.70 4.10 7.15
N LEU A 12 -5.46 4.26 6.69
CA LEU A 12 -4.42 4.96 7.42
C LEU A 12 -4.64 6.46 7.34
N ASP A 13 -4.37 7.13 8.44
CA ASP A 13 -4.45 8.58 8.54
C ASP A 13 -3.14 9.09 9.11
N PRO A 14 -2.45 9.99 8.39
CA PRO A 14 -1.21 10.59 8.87
C PRO A 14 -1.45 11.60 10.01
N THR A 15 -2.68 12.04 10.22
CA THR A 15 -3.05 13.09 11.18
C THR A 15 -3.24 12.51 12.59
N ASN A 16 -2.72 13.21 13.60
CA ASN A 16 -2.78 12.76 15.00
C ASN A 16 -3.19 13.91 15.94
N VAL A 17 -4.23 14.67 15.60
CA VAL A 17 -4.72 15.79 16.43
C VAL A 17 -5.37 15.28 17.72
N VAL A 18 -6.06 14.13 17.66
CA VAL A 18 -6.67 13.47 18.83
C VAL A 18 -6.09 12.06 18.97
N ALA A 19 -6.31 11.24 17.94
CA ALA A 19 -5.62 9.98 17.70
C ALA A 19 -5.72 9.67 16.20
N ARG A 20 -4.83 8.86 15.65
CA ARG A 20 -4.92 8.45 14.24
C ARG A 20 -6.21 7.69 13.99
N SER A 21 -6.94 8.02 12.91
CA SER A 21 -8.31 7.52 12.70
C SER A 21 -8.43 5.98 12.65
N HIS A 22 -7.42 5.27 12.15
CA HIS A 22 -7.40 3.80 12.17
C HIS A 22 -7.43 3.23 13.60
N LEU A 23 -6.81 3.91 14.57
CA LEU A 23 -6.82 3.50 15.97
C LEU A 23 -8.19 3.75 16.59
N LEU A 24 -8.83 4.88 16.24
CA LEU A 24 -10.19 5.21 16.68
C LEU A 24 -11.22 4.22 16.12
N VAL A 25 -11.13 3.88 14.82
CA VAL A 25 -12.00 2.87 14.20
C VAL A 25 -11.86 1.52 14.88
N LEU A 26 -10.64 1.11 15.23
CA LEU A 26 -10.41 -0.14 15.97
C LEU A 26 -11.01 -0.06 17.38
N TRP A 27 -10.80 1.04 18.09
CA TRP A 27 -11.39 1.26 19.41
C TRP A 27 -12.92 1.19 19.36
N SER A 28 -13.58 1.84 18.39
CA SER A 28 -15.04 1.78 18.24
C SER A 28 -15.58 0.37 17.94
N ARG A 29 -14.74 -0.58 17.50
CA ARG A 29 -15.15 -1.97 17.21
C ARG A 29 -14.72 -2.97 18.29
N LEU A 30 -13.67 -2.65 19.05
CA LEU A 30 -13.06 -3.55 20.03
C LEU A 30 -13.26 -3.09 21.49
N GLY A 31 -13.63 -1.83 21.71
CA GLY A 31 -13.47 -1.17 23.00
C GLY A 31 -11.99 -0.95 23.31
N SER A 32 -11.64 -1.03 24.60
CA SER A 32 -10.24 -1.02 25.03
C SER A 32 -9.48 -2.20 24.42
N TYR A 33 -8.40 -1.92 23.69
CA TYR A 33 -7.52 -2.92 23.12
C TYR A 33 -6.07 -2.44 23.26
N ASP A 34 -5.14 -3.38 23.26
CA ASP A 34 -3.72 -3.08 23.24
C ASP A 34 -3.26 -2.76 21.79
N PRO A 35 -2.81 -1.52 21.50
CA PRO A 35 -2.33 -1.11 20.18
C PRO A 35 -1.12 -1.90 19.68
N GLU A 36 -0.31 -2.50 20.57
CA GLU A 36 0.81 -3.35 20.18
C GLU A 36 0.35 -4.56 19.36
N ASN A 37 -0.90 -4.99 19.52
CA ASN A 37 -1.47 -6.03 18.66
C ASN A 37 -1.51 -5.61 17.18
N LEU A 38 -1.82 -4.36 16.88
CA LEU A 38 -1.83 -3.87 15.50
C LEU A 38 -0.40 -3.84 14.94
N GLU A 39 0.54 -3.30 15.71
CA GLU A 39 1.97 -3.23 15.35
C GLU A 39 2.56 -4.63 15.14
N ARG A 40 2.27 -5.57 16.05
CA ARG A 40 2.65 -6.99 15.94
C ARG A 40 2.12 -7.62 14.66
N LEU A 41 0.85 -7.41 14.34
CA LEU A 41 0.22 -7.98 13.13
C LEU A 41 0.76 -7.37 11.83
N LEU A 42 1.17 -6.10 11.84
CA LEU A 42 1.76 -5.40 10.70
C LEU A 42 3.23 -5.77 10.47
N TRP A 43 4.04 -5.68 11.52
CA TRP A 43 5.51 -5.65 11.37
C TRP A 43 6.20 -6.94 11.76
N ARG A 44 5.66 -7.67 12.75
CA ARG A 44 6.24 -8.93 13.24
C ARG A 44 5.65 -10.14 12.53
N GLU A 45 4.33 -10.32 12.64
CA GLU A 45 3.63 -11.48 12.06
C GLU A 45 3.27 -11.29 10.58
N ARG A 46 3.24 -10.04 10.12
CA ARG A 46 2.88 -9.64 8.75
C ARG A 46 1.56 -10.27 8.27
N ARG A 47 0.62 -10.46 9.20
CA ARG A 47 -0.77 -10.86 8.92
C ARG A 47 -1.58 -9.71 8.32
N LEU A 48 -1.12 -8.49 8.54
CA LEU A 48 -1.57 -7.27 7.91
C LEU A 48 -0.43 -6.63 7.11
N LEU A 49 -0.77 -5.84 6.10
CA LEU A 49 0.18 -5.05 5.33
C LEU A 49 -0.39 -3.66 5.01
N GLU A 50 0.49 -2.66 4.92
CA GLU A 50 0.13 -1.38 4.31
C GLU A 50 0.13 -1.52 2.78
N HIS A 51 -0.97 -1.09 2.15
CA HIS A 51 -1.05 -0.92 0.71
C HIS A 51 -1.75 0.41 0.41
N ARG A 52 -0.98 1.33 -0.20
CA ARG A 52 -1.40 2.73 -0.45
C ARG A 52 -1.79 3.41 0.87
N ALA A 53 -3.04 3.85 0.99
CA ALA A 53 -3.57 4.50 2.20
C ALA A 53 -4.31 3.53 3.13
N PHE A 54 -4.10 2.22 3.02
CA PHE A 54 -4.87 1.22 3.77
C PHE A 54 -3.99 0.16 4.43
N ILE A 55 -4.41 -0.30 5.61
CA ILE A 55 -4.01 -1.58 6.19
C ILE A 55 -4.98 -2.65 5.70
N VAL A 56 -4.45 -3.76 5.19
CA VAL A 56 -5.25 -4.85 4.59
C VAL A 56 -4.76 -6.21 5.09
N PRO A 57 -5.63 -7.23 5.16
CA PRO A 57 -5.20 -8.60 5.44
C PRO A 57 -4.24 -9.13 4.37
N THR A 58 -3.13 -9.72 4.78
CA THR A 58 -2.13 -10.28 3.85
C THR A 58 -2.69 -11.46 3.06
N GLU A 59 -3.65 -12.20 3.60
CA GLU A 59 -4.38 -13.28 2.90
C GLU A 59 -5.18 -12.78 1.68
N GLU A 60 -5.48 -11.48 1.60
CA GLU A 60 -6.16 -10.85 0.47
C GLU A 60 -5.20 -10.35 -0.62
N LEU A 61 -3.89 -10.58 -0.46
CA LEU A 61 -2.89 -10.13 -1.42
C LEU A 61 -3.16 -10.57 -2.88
N PRO A 62 -3.73 -11.76 -3.18
CA PRO A 62 -4.10 -12.12 -4.56
C PRO A 62 -5.04 -11.11 -5.25
N VAL A 63 -6.00 -10.55 -4.51
CA VAL A 63 -6.91 -9.50 -5.01
C VAL A 63 -6.12 -8.24 -5.32
N TYR A 64 -5.30 -7.77 -4.38
CA TYR A 64 -4.48 -6.56 -4.57
C TYR A 64 -3.45 -6.72 -5.70
N ARG A 65 -2.82 -7.91 -5.83
CA ARG A 65 -1.89 -8.23 -6.91
C ARG A 65 -2.52 -8.09 -8.29
N TRP A 66 -3.83 -8.39 -8.44
CA TRP A 66 -4.54 -8.17 -9.71
C TRP A 66 -4.55 -6.70 -10.12
N PHE A 67 -4.79 -5.79 -9.17
CA PHE A 67 -4.75 -4.34 -9.39
C PHE A 67 -3.31 -3.84 -9.57
N MET A 68 -2.36 -4.33 -8.76
CA MET A 68 -0.94 -3.97 -8.84
C MET A 68 -0.35 -4.23 -10.22
N ARG A 69 -0.64 -5.40 -10.82
CA ARG A 69 -0.17 -5.76 -12.17
C ARG A 69 -0.71 -4.84 -13.27
N ARG A 70 -1.84 -4.19 -13.03
CA ARG A 70 -2.51 -3.29 -13.99
C ARG A 70 -2.16 -1.83 -13.75
N PHE A 71 -1.40 -1.52 -12.69
CA PHE A 71 -1.07 -0.15 -12.34
C PHE A 71 0.04 0.44 -13.23
N PRO A 72 -0.13 1.68 -13.75
CA PRO A 72 -1.33 2.51 -13.69
C PRO A 72 -2.35 2.13 -14.78
N SER A 73 -3.61 1.90 -14.39
CA SER A 73 -4.67 1.45 -15.29
C SER A 73 -5.47 2.61 -15.89
N GLY A 74 -5.96 2.42 -17.13
CA GLY A 74 -6.80 3.38 -17.85
C GLY A 74 -6.01 4.48 -18.59
N ASP A 75 -6.77 5.33 -19.30
CA ASP A 75 -6.24 6.33 -20.23
C ASP A 75 -6.71 7.75 -19.93
N SER A 76 -6.95 8.06 -18.64
CA SER A 76 -7.11 9.45 -18.24
C SER A 76 -5.74 10.15 -18.16
N ALA A 77 -5.75 11.47 -17.92
CA ALA A 77 -4.51 12.25 -17.82
C ALA A 77 -3.61 11.79 -16.67
N TRP A 78 -4.17 11.25 -15.58
CA TRP A 78 -3.40 10.82 -14.42
C TRP A 78 -2.56 9.55 -14.70
N PRO A 79 -3.12 8.41 -15.17
CA PRO A 79 -2.34 7.23 -15.55
C PRO A 79 -1.27 7.53 -16.59
N ARG A 80 -1.57 8.38 -17.59
CA ARG A 80 -0.56 8.82 -18.58
C ARG A 80 0.64 9.50 -17.91
N ARG A 81 0.40 10.47 -17.02
CA ARG A 81 1.49 11.15 -16.29
C ARG A 81 2.31 10.18 -15.43
N VAL A 82 1.66 9.21 -14.78
CA VAL A 82 2.37 8.18 -14.01
C VAL A 82 3.26 7.33 -14.93
N ARG A 83 2.76 6.91 -16.11
CA ARG A 83 3.56 6.18 -17.10
C ARG A 83 4.76 7.00 -17.57
N THR A 84 4.55 8.26 -17.94
CA THR A 84 5.63 9.17 -18.36
C THR A 84 6.67 9.36 -17.27
N PHE A 85 6.27 9.59 -16.02
CA PHE A 85 7.19 9.76 -14.90
C PHE A 85 8.04 8.49 -14.67
N LEU A 86 7.41 7.31 -14.70
CA LEU A 86 8.10 6.03 -14.50
C LEU A 86 9.06 5.69 -15.64
N GLN A 87 8.70 6.03 -16.88
CA GLN A 87 9.55 5.84 -18.05
C GLN A 87 10.75 6.80 -18.04
N SER A 88 10.50 8.09 -17.76
CA SER A 88 11.54 9.11 -17.74
C SER A 88 12.54 8.90 -16.62
N ASN A 89 12.10 8.37 -15.47
CA ASN A 89 12.94 8.19 -14.28
C ASN A 89 13.36 6.72 -14.07
N ALA A 90 13.69 6.00 -15.15
CA ALA A 90 14.22 4.65 -15.08
C ALA A 90 15.52 4.56 -14.24
N PRO A 91 16.47 5.54 -14.29
CA PRO A 91 17.63 5.58 -13.41
C PRO A 91 17.26 5.64 -11.93
N LEU A 92 16.37 6.55 -11.52
CA LEU A 92 15.88 6.65 -10.14
C LEU A 92 15.24 5.34 -9.66
N ARG A 93 14.41 4.70 -10.50
CA ARG A 93 13.83 3.39 -10.17
C ARG A 93 14.92 2.35 -9.91
N ARG A 94 15.94 2.28 -10.78
CA ARG A 94 17.06 1.33 -10.62
C ARG A 94 17.86 1.63 -9.35
N HIS A 95 18.14 2.90 -9.06
CA HIS A 95 18.84 3.33 -7.85
C HIS A 95 18.10 2.83 -6.60
N ILE A 96 16.79 3.14 -6.48
CA ILE A 96 15.96 2.72 -5.36
C ILE A 96 15.95 1.20 -5.19
N LEU A 97 15.63 0.45 -6.25
CA LEU A 97 15.55 -1.01 -6.15
C LEU A 97 16.91 -1.66 -5.82
N THR A 98 18.02 -1.07 -6.27
CA THR A 98 19.36 -1.58 -5.98
C THR A 98 19.76 -1.33 -4.53
N ARG A 99 19.53 -0.10 -4.04
CA ARG A 99 19.72 0.25 -2.63
C ARG A 99 18.90 -0.65 -1.71
N LEU A 100 17.60 -0.85 -2.02
CA LEU A 100 16.76 -1.78 -1.25
C LEU A 100 17.28 -3.22 -1.27
N ARG A 101 17.74 -3.73 -2.41
CA ARG A 101 18.34 -5.08 -2.47
C ARG A 101 19.54 -5.21 -1.54
N HIS A 102 20.45 -4.24 -1.57
CA HIS A 102 21.72 -4.30 -0.84
C HIS A 102 21.53 -4.00 0.65
N ASP A 103 20.85 -2.90 0.99
CA ASP A 103 20.91 -2.32 2.33
C ASP A 103 19.78 -2.77 3.26
N GLY A 104 18.76 -3.45 2.75
CA GLY A 104 17.59 -3.77 3.58
C GLY A 104 16.47 -2.73 3.47
N PRO A 105 15.57 -2.70 4.47
CA PRO A 105 14.57 -1.66 4.60
C PRO A 105 15.19 -0.28 4.79
N LEU A 106 14.75 0.72 4.01
CA LEU A 106 15.27 2.10 4.07
C LEU A 106 14.14 3.13 4.14
N PRO A 107 14.33 4.25 4.87
CA PRO A 107 13.43 5.39 4.81
C PRO A 107 13.58 6.15 3.48
N SER A 108 12.56 6.94 3.09
CA SER A 108 12.60 7.71 1.84
C SER A 108 13.79 8.70 1.80
N ARG A 109 14.17 9.27 2.94
CA ARG A 109 15.32 10.19 3.05
C ARG A 109 16.69 9.55 2.79
N ALA A 110 16.79 8.23 2.75
CA ALA A 110 18.06 7.52 2.55
C ALA A 110 18.45 7.32 1.08
N PHE A 111 17.63 7.81 0.14
CA PHE A 111 17.90 7.76 -1.29
C PHE A 111 18.27 9.14 -1.82
N GLU A 112 19.24 9.18 -2.71
CA GLU A 112 19.56 10.38 -3.48
C GLU A 112 18.50 10.61 -4.56
N ASP A 113 18.11 11.86 -4.78
CA ASP A 113 17.17 12.21 -5.84
C ASP A 113 17.90 12.36 -7.18
N VAL A 114 18.08 11.23 -7.87
CA VAL A 114 18.67 11.14 -9.22
C VAL A 114 17.59 11.17 -10.32
N ALA A 115 16.49 11.89 -10.11
CA ALA A 115 15.40 12.00 -11.08
C ALA A 115 15.78 12.85 -12.30
N ASP A 116 15.59 12.30 -13.50
CA ASP A 116 15.72 13.03 -14.77
C ASP A 116 14.53 13.98 -15.02
N ALA A 117 13.35 13.66 -14.47
CA ALA A 117 12.15 14.46 -14.64
C ALA A 117 11.35 14.56 -13.33
N SER A 118 11.09 15.79 -12.89
CA SER A 118 10.36 16.00 -11.63
C SER A 118 8.88 15.64 -11.74
N TRP A 119 8.34 15.01 -10.69
CA TRP A 119 6.90 14.80 -10.56
C TRP A 119 6.19 16.14 -10.35
N ARG A 120 5.23 16.45 -11.24
CA ARG A 120 4.40 17.66 -11.14
C ARG A 120 2.99 17.31 -10.67
N SER A 121 2.56 17.94 -9.59
CA SER A 121 1.17 17.86 -9.09
C SER A 121 0.71 19.20 -8.53
N ARG A 122 -0.60 19.36 -8.29
CA ARG A 122 -1.17 20.57 -7.66
C ARG A 122 -1.09 20.55 -6.12
N GLY A 123 -0.47 19.52 -5.54
CA GLY A 123 -0.45 19.33 -4.09
C GLY A 123 0.95 19.15 -3.54
N TRP A 124 1.00 18.70 -2.29
CA TRP A 124 2.20 18.54 -1.45
C TRP A 124 3.25 17.55 -1.99
N THR A 125 2.92 16.80 -3.05
CA THR A 125 3.83 15.82 -3.67
C THR A 125 4.63 16.40 -4.83
N SER A 126 4.32 17.61 -5.30
CA SER A 126 5.06 18.24 -6.41
C SER A 126 6.55 18.37 -6.04
N GLY A 127 7.44 17.91 -6.92
CA GLY A 127 8.89 17.89 -6.70
C GLY A 127 9.40 16.78 -5.77
N ARG A 128 8.55 15.95 -5.16
CA ARG A 128 8.98 14.86 -4.26
C ARG A 128 9.22 13.55 -5.03
N ASN A 129 10.29 13.48 -5.82
CA ASN A 129 10.46 12.41 -6.81
C ASN A 129 10.70 11.03 -6.18
N VAL A 130 11.63 10.93 -5.21
CA VAL A 130 11.92 9.68 -4.49
C VAL A 130 10.65 9.12 -3.83
N GLY A 131 9.96 9.95 -3.05
CA GLY A 131 8.73 9.55 -2.37
C GLY A 131 7.64 9.14 -3.36
N GLN A 132 7.47 9.88 -4.45
CA GLN A 132 6.47 9.55 -5.46
C GLN A 132 6.82 8.25 -6.23
N MET A 133 8.10 8.01 -6.50
CA MET A 133 8.59 6.77 -7.10
C MET A 133 8.30 5.59 -6.18
N LEU A 134 8.61 5.68 -4.88
CA LEU A 134 8.31 4.64 -3.88
C LEU A 134 6.80 4.32 -3.83
N GLU A 135 5.94 5.33 -3.85
CA GLU A 135 4.48 5.13 -3.91
C GLU A 135 4.03 4.41 -5.19
N PHE A 136 4.61 4.72 -6.35
CA PHE A 136 4.27 4.04 -7.61
C PHE A 136 4.82 2.61 -7.68
N LEU A 137 6.04 2.38 -7.20
CA LEU A 137 6.60 1.04 -7.07
C LEU A 137 5.77 0.20 -6.10
N SER A 138 5.25 0.80 -5.03
CA SER A 138 4.35 0.11 -4.10
C SER A 138 2.97 -0.16 -4.69
N ALA A 139 2.43 0.78 -5.47
CA ALA A 139 1.21 0.56 -6.23
C ALA A 139 1.35 -0.56 -7.28
N ARG A 140 2.57 -0.80 -7.80
CA ARG A 140 2.91 -1.94 -8.67
C ARG A 140 3.25 -3.23 -7.92
N GLY A 141 3.35 -3.18 -6.59
CA GLY A 141 3.75 -4.33 -5.78
C GLY A 141 5.23 -4.69 -5.88
N GLU A 142 6.10 -3.78 -6.34
CA GLU A 142 7.55 -4.00 -6.42
C GLU A 142 8.23 -3.76 -5.06
N VAL A 143 7.73 -2.77 -4.31
CA VAL A 143 8.18 -2.43 -2.95
C VAL A 143 6.99 -2.32 -2.01
N ARG A 144 7.22 -2.33 -0.70
CA ARG A 144 6.19 -2.09 0.31
C ARG A 144 6.76 -1.49 1.57
N VAL A 145 5.89 -0.88 2.35
CA VAL A 145 6.21 -0.49 3.73
C VAL A 145 6.35 -1.75 4.57
N THR A 146 7.46 -1.84 5.30
CA THR A 146 7.80 -2.98 6.15
C THR A 146 7.98 -2.62 7.62
N GLY A 147 7.97 -1.34 7.93
CA GLY A 147 8.04 -0.82 9.29
C GLY A 147 8.03 0.70 9.28
N ARG A 148 8.24 1.27 10.46
CA ARG A 148 8.38 2.71 10.65
C ARG A 148 9.51 3.02 11.62
N GLU A 149 10.23 4.09 11.34
CA GLU A 149 11.26 4.66 12.24
C GLU A 149 10.93 6.14 12.45
N GLY A 150 10.74 6.57 13.69
CA GLY A 150 10.33 7.96 13.98
C GLY A 150 9.03 8.40 13.28
N GLY A 151 8.16 7.44 12.92
CA GLY A 151 6.94 7.67 12.13
C GLY A 151 7.14 7.68 10.61
N GLU A 152 8.37 7.77 10.12
CA GLU A 152 8.72 7.65 8.70
C GLU A 152 8.57 6.19 8.24
N ARG A 153 8.08 5.97 7.01
CA ARG A 153 7.95 4.63 6.44
C ARG A 153 9.30 4.06 6.06
N LEU A 154 9.56 2.81 6.46
CA LEU A 154 10.65 1.99 5.94
C LEU A 154 10.15 1.16 4.76
N TRP A 155 10.79 1.31 3.62
CA TRP A 155 10.45 0.62 2.37
C TRP A 155 11.37 -0.56 2.14
N ASP A 156 10.84 -1.66 1.63
CA ASP A 156 11.61 -2.82 1.20
C ASP A 156 10.98 -3.46 -0.06
N LEU A 157 11.72 -4.30 -0.77
CA LEU A 157 11.21 -5.16 -1.83
C LEU A 157 10.04 -6.03 -1.34
N ALA A 158 8.98 -6.10 -2.14
CA ALA A 158 7.79 -6.86 -1.79
C ALA A 158 8.08 -8.36 -1.62
N ASP A 159 8.83 -8.96 -2.53
CA ASP A 159 9.07 -10.41 -2.52
C ASP A 159 9.95 -10.87 -1.35
N ARG A 160 10.91 -10.05 -0.91
CA ARG A 160 11.75 -10.35 0.26
C ARG A 160 10.96 -10.26 1.57
N SER A 161 9.97 -9.39 1.59
CA SER A 161 9.30 -8.96 2.82
C SER A 161 7.98 -9.70 3.09
N LEU A 162 7.52 -10.57 2.20
CA LEU A 162 6.29 -11.34 2.43
C LEU A 162 6.60 -12.66 3.15
N PRO A 163 5.80 -13.06 4.16
CA PRO A 163 5.93 -14.38 4.77
C PRO A 163 5.73 -15.51 3.75
N ARG A 164 6.38 -16.66 3.97
CA ARG A 164 6.25 -17.87 3.13
C ARG A 164 4.80 -18.36 2.96
N TRP A 165 3.93 -18.11 3.93
CA TRP A 165 2.51 -18.53 3.88
C TRP A 165 1.64 -17.62 2.99
N THR A 166 2.17 -16.50 2.51
CA THR A 166 1.40 -15.51 1.75
C THR A 166 0.79 -16.15 0.50
N PRO A 167 -0.52 -16.03 0.23
CA PRO A 167 -1.12 -16.63 -0.95
C PRO A 167 -0.53 -16.10 -2.26
N HIS A 168 -0.31 -17.02 -3.22
CA HIS A 168 0.32 -16.72 -4.52
C HIS A 168 -0.66 -16.86 -5.70
N ASP A 169 -1.94 -17.11 -5.43
CA ASP A 169 -2.95 -17.35 -6.46
C ASP A 169 -3.03 -16.21 -7.48
N ARG A 170 -3.12 -16.57 -8.75
CA ARG A 170 -3.46 -15.65 -9.82
C ARG A 170 -4.96 -15.72 -10.07
N LEU A 171 -5.68 -14.76 -9.52
CA LEU A 171 -7.11 -14.62 -9.74
C LEU A 171 -7.40 -14.05 -11.14
N SER A 172 -8.42 -14.61 -11.78
CA SER A 172 -9.08 -14.03 -12.95
C SER A 172 -9.88 -12.78 -12.57
N GLU A 173 -10.26 -11.98 -13.57
CA GLU A 173 -11.09 -10.80 -13.33
C GLU A 173 -12.46 -11.11 -12.70
N PRO A 174 -13.23 -12.13 -13.15
CA PRO A 174 -14.47 -12.52 -12.50
C PRO A 174 -14.30 -12.91 -11.03
N GLU A 175 -13.21 -13.62 -10.69
CA GLU A 175 -12.92 -14.00 -9.31
C GLU A 175 -12.59 -12.79 -8.43
N VAL A 176 -11.83 -11.83 -8.96
CA VAL A 176 -11.53 -10.58 -8.26
C VAL A 176 -12.80 -9.77 -8.04
N ALA A 177 -13.63 -9.61 -9.07
CA ALA A 177 -14.90 -8.91 -8.96
C ALA A 177 -15.80 -9.54 -7.88
N ARG A 178 -15.93 -10.87 -7.89
CA ARG A 178 -16.70 -11.61 -6.88
C ARG A 178 -16.17 -11.34 -5.47
N ARG A 179 -14.86 -11.50 -5.23
CA ARG A 179 -14.26 -11.28 -3.90
C ARG A 179 -14.43 -9.84 -3.41
N VAL A 180 -14.28 -8.85 -4.29
CA VAL A 180 -14.47 -7.42 -3.95
C VAL A 180 -15.93 -7.15 -3.54
N VAL A 181 -16.90 -7.69 -4.27
CA VAL A 181 -18.33 -7.54 -3.94
C VAL A 181 -18.67 -8.22 -2.62
N GLU A 182 -18.28 -9.49 -2.44
CA GLU A 182 -18.50 -10.25 -1.20
C GLU A 182 -17.93 -9.52 0.02
N ARG A 183 -16.73 -8.95 -0.10
CA ARG A 183 -16.11 -8.16 0.97
C ARG A 183 -16.90 -6.89 1.25
N SER A 184 -17.32 -6.19 0.21
CA SER A 184 -18.06 -4.94 0.34
C SER A 184 -19.39 -5.17 1.06
N LEU A 185 -20.10 -6.26 0.74
CA LEU A 185 -21.32 -6.70 1.42
C LEU A 185 -21.06 -7.01 2.91
N ARG A 186 -20.01 -7.78 3.23
CA ARG A 186 -19.66 -8.12 4.62
C ARG A 186 -19.28 -6.90 5.47
N ALA A 187 -18.61 -5.91 4.86
CA ALA A 187 -18.10 -4.75 5.57
C ALA A 187 -19.14 -3.62 5.74
N HIS A 188 -20.05 -3.44 4.77
CA HIS A 188 -20.95 -2.27 4.71
C HIS A 188 -22.45 -2.62 4.75
N GLY A 189 -22.84 -3.90 4.63
CA GLY A 189 -24.25 -4.34 4.69
C GLY A 189 -25.08 -4.04 3.42
N VAL A 190 -24.75 -3.01 2.64
CA VAL A 190 -25.37 -2.67 1.36
C VAL A 190 -24.30 -2.29 0.33
N VAL A 191 -24.40 -2.80 -0.90
CA VAL A 191 -23.49 -2.44 -2.00
C VAL A 191 -24.32 -1.97 -3.20
N SER A 192 -24.12 -0.71 -3.62
CA SER A 192 -24.63 -0.22 -4.89
C SER A 192 -23.58 -0.40 -6.00
N ARG A 193 -24.05 -0.64 -7.23
CA ARG A 193 -23.25 -0.90 -8.44
C ARG A 193 -22.08 0.08 -8.75
N PRO A 194 -22.01 1.34 -8.26
CA PRO A 194 -20.86 2.20 -8.58
C PRO A 194 -19.60 1.95 -7.74
N ASN A 195 -19.68 1.25 -6.60
CA ASN A 195 -18.57 1.18 -5.62
C ASN A 195 -17.56 0.05 -5.83
N ALA A 196 -17.69 -0.73 -6.91
CA ALA A 196 -16.81 -1.87 -7.25
C ALA A 196 -15.82 -1.53 -8.38
N ARG A 197 -15.08 -0.41 -8.26
CA ARG A 197 -13.98 -0.03 -9.17
C ARG A 197 -12.64 -0.03 -8.45
#